data_AF-A0A7H8XS69-F1
#
_entry.id   AF-A0A7H8XS69-F1
#
_cell.length_a   1.000
_cell.length_b   1.000
_cell.length_c   1.000
_cell.angle_alpha   90.00
_cell.angle_beta   90.00
_cell.angle_gamma   90.00
#
_symmetry.space_group_name_H-M   'P 1'
#
loop_
_entity.id
_entity.type
_entity.pdbx_description
1 polymer ?
#
loop_
_entity_poly.entity_id
_entity_poly.type
_entity_poly.pdbx_seq_one_letter_code
_entity_poly.pdbx_strand_id
1 'polypeptide(L)'
;MASPSPLYVAARRVLLDALDALAEHRKAVILAGAQAIYVRTGQAELDVSVAPYTTDADLALDPRVLGASPALTQAMESAGFSLTIEPGIWERSVLVAGREVVVPVDLLVPEALAAGSGRRSARLPEHGRNAARRTPGLEAAVADHSDVMISSLEPEADPRAVLVPVAGSAALFVSKAHKLHERLRDAQARPSRLKPKDASDVIRLMQAYPPEQVGRRLREISADDVAGESVRQGVYHLLELFGRRRSPGVSLAVEALNGAVPEAAVRALAPAYTTALLEAYAVD
;
A
#
# COMPACT_ATOMS: atom_id res chain seq x y z
N MET A 1 14.31 16.55 -14.97
CA MET A 1 13.51 15.50 -14.29
C MET A 1 13.57 14.26 -15.16
N ALA A 2 13.90 13.09 -14.60
CA ALA A 2 13.85 11.85 -15.37
C ALA A 2 12.38 11.49 -15.66
N SER A 3 12.07 11.12 -16.90
CA SER A 3 10.72 10.66 -17.26
C SER A 3 10.39 9.38 -16.48
N PRO A 4 9.14 9.20 -16.01
CA PRO A 4 8.74 7.98 -15.32
C PRO A 4 8.94 6.75 -16.21
N SER A 5 9.22 5.60 -15.61
CA SER A 5 9.42 4.36 -16.38
C SER A 5 8.13 3.99 -17.13
N PRO A 6 8.22 3.42 -18.35
CA PRO A 6 7.03 3.01 -19.10
C PRO A 6 6.14 2.01 -18.34
N LEU A 7 6.74 1.14 -17.53
CA LEU A 7 6.00 0.22 -16.66
C LEU A 7 5.20 0.95 -15.59
N TYR A 8 5.77 2.00 -14.99
CA TYR A 8 5.07 2.77 -13.97
C TYR A 8 3.93 3.61 -14.57
N VAL A 9 4.14 4.17 -15.75
CA VAL A 9 3.10 4.86 -16.53
C VAL A 9 1.93 3.91 -16.80
N ALA A 10 2.21 2.70 -17.31
CA ALA A 10 1.20 1.68 -17.54
C ALA A 10 0.48 1.26 -16.25
N ALA A 11 1.21 1.06 -15.15
CA ALA A 11 0.64 0.73 -13.85
C ALA A 11 -0.30 1.83 -13.32
N ARG A 12 0.07 3.11 -13.48
CA ARG A 12 -0.82 4.24 -13.15
C ARG A 12 -2.08 4.23 -14.00
N ARG A 13 -1.95 3.97 -15.30
CA ARG A 13 -3.10 3.90 -16.23
C ARG A 13 -4.07 2.78 -15.82
N VAL A 14 -3.56 1.60 -15.50
CA VAL A 14 -4.39 0.47 -15.01
C VAL A 14 -5.04 0.78 -13.66
N LEU A 15 -4.34 1.47 -12.75
CA LEU A 15 -4.95 1.96 -11.51
C LEU A 15 -6.12 2.90 -11.82
N LEU A 16 -5.96 3.86 -12.74
CA LEU A 16 -7.06 4.76 -13.14
C LEU A 16 -8.23 3.98 -13.75
N ASP A 17 -7.97 2.96 -14.56
CA ASP A 17 -9.01 2.08 -15.11
C ASP A 17 -9.81 1.38 -14.00
N ALA A 18 -9.13 0.89 -12.95
CA ALA A 18 -9.79 0.27 -11.81
C ALA A 18 -10.58 1.29 -10.96
N LEU A 19 -10.05 2.49 -10.75
CA LEU A 19 -10.75 3.54 -10.00
C LEU A 19 -11.99 4.05 -10.74
N ASP A 20 -11.93 4.15 -12.07
CA ASP A 20 -13.10 4.47 -12.90
C ASP A 20 -14.15 3.35 -12.84
N ALA A 21 -13.72 2.08 -12.92
CA ALA A 21 -14.61 0.93 -12.78
C ALA A 21 -15.34 0.91 -11.42
N LEU A 22 -14.66 1.34 -10.36
CA LEU A 22 -15.17 1.36 -9.00
C LEU A 22 -15.77 2.71 -8.58
N ALA A 23 -16.08 3.59 -9.53
CA ALA A 23 -16.53 4.96 -9.24
C ALA A 23 -17.80 5.02 -8.35
N GLU A 24 -18.76 4.12 -8.55
CA GLU A 24 -19.97 4.00 -7.71
C GLU A 24 -19.66 3.59 -6.25
N HIS A 25 -18.49 2.96 -6.03
CA HIS A 25 -18.01 2.51 -4.73
C HIS A 25 -16.93 3.42 -4.14
N ARG A 26 -16.68 4.60 -4.74
CA ARG A 26 -15.52 5.45 -4.42
C ARG A 26 -15.33 5.75 -2.94
N LYS A 27 -16.42 5.91 -2.17
CA LYS A 27 -16.37 6.15 -0.71
C LYS A 27 -15.83 4.97 0.08
N ALA A 28 -15.94 3.75 -0.45
CA ALA A 28 -15.44 2.53 0.15
C ALA A 28 -14.02 2.17 -0.32
N VAL A 29 -13.51 2.81 -1.38
CA VAL A 29 -12.24 2.44 -2.03
C VAL A 29 -11.15 3.41 -1.61
N ILE A 30 -10.15 2.88 -0.91
CA ILE A 30 -9.00 3.65 -0.41
C ILE A 30 -7.73 3.11 -1.07
N LEU A 31 -7.00 3.96 -1.79
CA LEU A 31 -5.71 3.57 -2.35
C LEU A 31 -4.68 3.39 -1.23
N ALA A 32 -4.02 2.25 -1.22
CA ALA A 32 -2.98 1.89 -0.26
C ALA A 32 -1.69 1.42 -0.99
N GLY A 33 -0.79 0.80 -0.23
CA GLY A 33 0.40 0.17 -0.78
C GLY A 33 1.38 1.15 -1.42
N ALA A 34 2.18 0.65 -2.36
CA ALA A 34 3.27 1.44 -2.96
C ALA A 34 2.77 2.60 -3.82
N GLN A 35 1.67 2.42 -4.57
CA GLN A 35 1.06 3.52 -5.35
C GLN A 35 0.61 4.68 -4.45
N ALA A 36 0.01 4.40 -3.28
CA ALA A 36 -0.34 5.43 -2.30
C ALA A 36 0.89 6.19 -1.80
N ILE A 37 1.96 5.48 -1.45
CA ILE A 37 3.22 6.08 -1.01
C ILE A 37 3.75 7.03 -2.09
N TYR A 38 3.79 6.60 -3.35
CA TYR A 38 4.34 7.42 -4.44
C TYR A 38 3.53 8.68 -4.72
N VAL A 39 2.20 8.63 -4.56
CA VAL A 39 1.34 9.81 -4.64
C VAL A 39 1.63 10.75 -3.45
N ARG A 40 1.71 10.18 -2.24
CA ARG A 40 1.87 10.91 -0.97
C ARG A 40 3.23 11.59 -0.83
N THR A 41 4.29 11.02 -1.35
CA THR A 41 5.66 11.53 -1.16
C THR A 41 6.14 12.44 -2.29
N GLY A 42 5.26 12.76 -3.25
CA GLY A 42 5.62 13.53 -4.44
C GLY A 42 6.39 12.69 -5.46
N GLN A 43 6.01 12.81 -6.73
CA GLN A 43 6.64 12.09 -7.84
C GLN A 43 7.90 12.76 -8.38
N ALA A 44 8.10 14.07 -8.10
CA ALA A 44 9.11 14.91 -8.74
C ALA A 44 10.24 15.40 -7.80
N GLU A 45 10.09 15.27 -6.49
CA GLU A 45 11.01 15.87 -5.50
C GLU A 45 11.93 14.85 -4.80
N LEU A 46 11.76 13.56 -5.07
CA LEU A 46 12.59 12.52 -4.47
C LEU A 46 13.62 12.00 -5.47
N ASP A 47 14.84 11.88 -4.97
CA ASP A 47 16.05 11.55 -5.69
C ASP A 47 15.82 10.50 -6.78
N VAL A 48 16.24 10.82 -8.01
CA VAL A 48 16.10 10.03 -9.23
C VAL A 48 16.72 8.62 -9.10
N SER A 49 17.38 8.32 -7.98
CA SER A 49 18.11 7.10 -7.71
C SER A 49 17.24 5.89 -7.34
N VAL A 50 15.96 6.05 -6.98
CA VAL A 50 15.06 4.92 -6.64
C VAL A 50 13.79 4.94 -7.48
N ALA A 51 13.90 4.37 -8.69
CA ALA A 51 12.75 4.22 -9.59
C ALA A 51 11.57 3.51 -8.88
N PRO A 52 10.32 3.92 -9.14
CA PRO A 52 9.15 3.20 -8.65
C PRO A 52 9.18 1.73 -9.14
N TYR A 53 9.30 0.76 -8.23
CA TYR A 53 9.38 -0.67 -8.56
C TYR A 53 8.03 -1.39 -8.50
N THR A 54 6.91 -0.67 -8.37
CA THR A 54 5.59 -1.31 -8.27
C THR A 54 4.83 -1.21 -9.59
N THR A 55 4.43 -2.37 -10.09
CA THR A 55 3.36 -2.51 -11.08
C THR A 55 2.00 -2.62 -10.39
N ASP A 56 1.99 -3.15 -9.16
CA ASP A 56 0.78 -3.52 -8.45
C ASP A 56 0.08 -2.30 -7.86
N ALA A 57 -1.25 -2.31 -7.87
CA ALA A 57 -2.09 -1.39 -7.10
C ALA A 57 -2.81 -2.13 -5.98
N ASP A 58 -2.82 -1.54 -4.77
CA ASP A 58 -3.52 -2.08 -3.61
C ASP A 58 -4.71 -1.15 -3.28
N LEU A 59 -5.94 -1.64 -3.37
CA LEU A 59 -7.16 -0.92 -3.01
C LEU A 59 -7.80 -1.54 -1.77
N ALA A 60 -7.71 -0.84 -0.65
CA ALA A 60 -8.41 -1.20 0.57
C ALA A 60 -9.90 -0.87 0.44
N LEU A 61 -10.77 -1.79 0.86
CA LEU A 61 -12.22 -1.69 0.81
C LEU A 61 -12.79 -1.60 2.22
N ASP A 62 -13.60 -0.58 2.50
CA ASP A 62 -14.43 -0.52 3.71
C ASP A 62 -15.82 -1.13 3.43
N PRO A 63 -16.08 -2.38 3.84
CA PRO A 63 -17.35 -3.05 3.57
C PRO A 63 -18.54 -2.40 4.29
N ARG A 64 -18.33 -1.54 5.29
CA ARG A 64 -19.41 -0.87 6.03
C ARG A 64 -20.12 0.19 5.18
N VAL A 65 -19.42 0.74 4.19
CA VAL A 65 -19.92 1.78 3.27
C VAL A 65 -19.90 1.34 1.81
N LEU A 66 -19.59 0.07 1.54
CA LEU A 66 -19.63 -0.52 0.21
C LEU A 66 -21.09 -0.79 -0.18
N GLY A 67 -21.57 -0.13 -1.23
CA GLY A 67 -22.94 -0.30 -1.72
C GLY A 67 -23.11 -1.63 -2.47
N ALA A 68 -24.32 -2.17 -2.52
CA ALA A 68 -24.58 -3.48 -3.13
C ALA A 68 -24.46 -3.54 -4.68
N SER A 69 -24.47 -2.39 -5.36
CA SER A 69 -24.52 -2.33 -6.83
C SER A 69 -23.63 -1.20 -7.37
N PRO A 70 -22.92 -1.42 -8.51
CA PRO A 70 -22.76 -2.69 -9.22
C PRO A 70 -21.96 -3.71 -8.40
N ALA A 71 -22.08 -5.01 -8.72
CA ALA A 71 -21.21 -6.01 -8.10
C ALA A 71 -19.73 -5.71 -8.46
N LEU A 72 -18.78 -5.95 -7.53
CA LEU A 72 -17.36 -5.68 -7.79
C LEU A 72 -16.85 -6.51 -8.97
N THR A 73 -17.26 -7.77 -9.07
CA THR A 73 -16.90 -8.61 -10.23
C THR A 73 -17.37 -8.01 -11.54
N GLN A 74 -18.64 -7.60 -11.61
CA GLN A 74 -19.22 -7.00 -12.81
C GLN A 74 -18.48 -5.72 -13.20
N ALA A 75 -18.20 -4.85 -12.23
CA ALA A 75 -17.50 -3.59 -12.47
C ALA A 75 -16.09 -3.83 -13.03
N MET A 76 -15.31 -4.71 -12.40
CA MET A 76 -13.94 -5.03 -12.80
C MET A 76 -13.89 -5.74 -14.15
N GLU A 77 -14.75 -6.74 -14.38
CA GLU A 77 -14.83 -7.47 -15.67
C GLU A 77 -15.24 -6.56 -16.82
N SER A 78 -16.20 -5.66 -16.60
CA SER A 78 -16.63 -4.68 -17.60
C SER A 78 -15.51 -3.69 -17.97
N ALA A 79 -14.58 -3.46 -17.05
CA ALA A 79 -13.38 -2.66 -17.28
C ALA A 79 -12.19 -3.49 -17.82
N GLY A 80 -12.41 -4.74 -18.23
CA GLY A 80 -11.40 -5.59 -18.87
C GLY A 80 -10.42 -6.25 -17.90
N PHE A 81 -10.70 -6.27 -16.60
CA PHE A 81 -9.92 -7.03 -15.63
C PHE A 81 -10.42 -8.48 -15.55
N SER A 82 -9.50 -9.41 -15.31
CA SER A 82 -9.81 -10.80 -15.03
C SER A 82 -9.42 -11.16 -13.61
N LEU A 83 -10.32 -11.80 -12.87
CA LEU A 83 -10.02 -12.31 -11.54
C LEU A 83 -9.12 -13.53 -11.64
N THR A 84 -8.02 -13.56 -10.87
CA THR A 84 -7.12 -14.72 -10.84
C THR A 84 -7.69 -15.85 -9.98
N ILE A 85 -6.97 -16.98 -9.91
CA ILE A 85 -7.28 -18.06 -8.97
C ILE A 85 -7.10 -17.63 -7.50
N GLU A 86 -6.27 -16.62 -7.24
CA GLU A 86 -6.08 -16.05 -5.93
C GLU A 86 -7.16 -14.98 -5.67
N PRO A 87 -7.97 -15.12 -4.60
CA PRO A 87 -9.03 -14.16 -4.31
C PRO A 87 -8.51 -12.73 -4.22
N GLY A 88 -9.31 -11.77 -4.70
CA GLY A 88 -9.02 -10.34 -4.64
C GLY A 88 -7.93 -9.85 -5.57
N ILE A 89 -7.21 -10.71 -6.30
CA ILE A 89 -6.20 -10.28 -7.28
C ILE A 89 -6.87 -10.23 -8.65
N TRP A 90 -6.98 -9.02 -9.19
CA TRP A 90 -7.48 -8.75 -10.52
C TRP A 90 -6.32 -8.38 -11.43
N GLU A 91 -6.31 -8.88 -12.66
CA GLU A 91 -5.22 -8.64 -13.60
C GLU A 91 -5.74 -8.00 -14.89
N ARG A 92 -4.93 -7.10 -15.44
CA ARG A 92 -5.14 -6.52 -16.78
C ARG A 92 -3.86 -6.63 -17.59
N SER A 93 -3.97 -7.22 -18.78
CA SER A 93 -2.88 -7.25 -19.76
C SER A 93 -2.84 -5.93 -20.54
N VAL A 94 -1.66 -5.32 -20.61
CA VAL A 94 -1.42 -4.08 -21.36
C VAL A 94 -0.13 -4.18 -22.15
N LEU A 95 -0.04 -3.46 -23.27
CA LEU A 95 1.20 -3.37 -24.05
C LEU A 95 2.10 -2.25 -23.51
N VAL A 96 3.32 -2.61 -23.13
CA VAL A 96 4.37 -1.66 -22.72
C VAL A 96 5.59 -1.88 -23.61
N ALA A 97 5.95 -0.85 -24.39
CA ALA A 97 7.07 -0.92 -25.34
C ALA A 97 7.02 -2.16 -26.27
N GLY A 98 5.82 -2.49 -26.76
CA GLY A 98 5.58 -3.62 -27.67
C GLY A 98 5.57 -5.00 -27.01
N ARG A 99 5.63 -5.08 -25.68
CA ARG A 99 5.51 -6.34 -24.93
C ARG A 99 4.26 -6.34 -24.08
N GLU A 100 3.58 -7.49 -24.03
CA GLU A 100 2.47 -7.68 -23.10
C GLU A 100 2.99 -7.76 -21.67
N VAL A 101 2.38 -6.99 -20.78
CA VAL A 101 2.66 -6.92 -19.35
C VAL A 101 1.35 -7.09 -18.61
N VAL A 102 1.33 -8.00 -17.65
CA VAL A 102 0.20 -8.20 -16.74
C VAL A 102 0.38 -7.25 -15.56
N VAL A 103 -0.64 -6.42 -15.30
CA VAL A 103 -0.65 -5.48 -14.19
C VAL A 103 -1.74 -5.90 -13.19
N PRO A 104 -1.37 -6.23 -11.94
CA PRO A 104 -2.33 -6.63 -10.93
C PRO A 104 -2.91 -5.44 -10.15
N VAL A 105 -4.17 -5.59 -9.76
CA VAL A 105 -4.93 -4.72 -8.86
C VAL A 105 -5.53 -5.59 -7.77
N ASP A 106 -5.06 -5.39 -6.55
CA ASP A 106 -5.50 -6.10 -5.35
C ASP A 106 -6.71 -5.37 -4.73
N LEU A 107 -7.85 -6.04 -4.61
CA LEU A 107 -9.01 -5.60 -3.82
C LEU A 107 -8.96 -6.25 -2.44
N LEU A 108 -8.71 -5.43 -1.42
CA LEU A 108 -8.32 -5.88 -0.08
C LEU A 108 -9.31 -5.40 0.97
N VAL A 109 -9.88 -6.30 1.76
CA VAL A 109 -10.71 -5.96 2.93
C VAL A 109 -9.86 -6.09 4.19
N PRO A 110 -9.80 -5.07 5.06
CA PRO A 110 -9.14 -5.19 6.37
C PRO A 110 -9.66 -6.41 7.14
N GLU A 111 -8.77 -7.15 7.80
CA GLU A 111 -9.14 -8.41 8.44
C GLU A 111 -10.21 -8.21 9.52
N ALA A 112 -10.10 -7.13 10.31
CA ALA A 112 -11.09 -6.80 11.33
C ALA A 112 -12.50 -6.48 10.76
N LEU A 113 -12.59 -6.09 9.49
CA LEU A 113 -13.85 -5.75 8.81
C LEU A 113 -14.37 -6.89 7.92
N ALA A 114 -13.60 -7.96 7.75
CA ALA A 114 -13.98 -9.06 6.87
C ALA A 114 -14.97 -10.03 7.55
N ALA A 115 -16.19 -10.11 7.02
CA ALA A 115 -17.21 -11.04 7.53
C ALA A 115 -16.91 -12.52 7.16
N GLY A 116 -17.19 -13.45 8.08
CA GLY A 116 -17.15 -14.91 7.91
C GLY A 116 -15.87 -15.59 8.42
N SER A 117 -15.78 -16.92 8.35
CA SER A 117 -14.65 -17.73 8.88
C SER A 117 -13.56 -18.09 7.85
N GLY A 118 -13.62 -17.55 6.63
CA GLY A 118 -12.65 -17.86 5.57
C GLY A 118 -11.27 -17.28 5.84
N ARG A 119 -10.20 -18.01 5.49
CA ARG A 119 -8.81 -17.58 5.76
C ARG A 119 -8.23 -16.58 4.74
N ARG A 120 -8.81 -16.46 3.55
CA ARG A 120 -8.24 -15.64 2.46
C ARG A 120 -9.28 -14.78 1.73
N SER A 121 -10.43 -15.33 1.33
CA SER A 121 -11.46 -14.53 0.67
C SER A 121 -12.23 -13.66 1.67
N ALA A 122 -12.55 -12.43 1.28
CA ALA A 122 -13.50 -11.60 2.01
C ALA A 122 -14.91 -11.94 1.52
N ARG A 123 -15.83 -12.28 2.43
CA ARG A 123 -17.21 -12.61 2.04
C ARG A 123 -17.98 -11.30 1.88
N LEU A 124 -18.24 -10.95 0.63
CA LEU A 124 -19.03 -9.79 0.22
C LEU A 124 -20.23 -10.30 -0.61
N PRO A 125 -21.41 -10.54 0.02
CA PRO A 125 -22.50 -11.32 -0.58
C PRO A 125 -22.93 -10.84 -1.97
N GLU A 126 -22.98 -9.52 -2.18
CA GLU A 126 -23.45 -8.85 -3.40
C GLU A 126 -22.36 -8.70 -4.46
N HIS A 127 -21.11 -8.99 -4.11
CA HIS A 127 -19.95 -8.61 -4.92
C HIS A 127 -19.20 -9.79 -5.54
N GLY A 128 -19.63 -11.03 -5.26
CA GLY A 128 -18.98 -12.25 -5.75
C GLY A 128 -17.99 -12.84 -4.73
N ARG A 129 -17.93 -14.18 -4.68
CA ARG A 129 -17.25 -14.94 -3.61
C ARG A 129 -15.76 -14.63 -3.43
N ASN A 130 -15.08 -14.28 -4.52
CA ASN A 130 -13.62 -14.11 -4.56
C ASN A 130 -13.19 -12.71 -5.00
N ALA A 131 -14.13 -11.75 -5.09
CA ALA A 131 -13.86 -10.43 -5.64
C ALA A 131 -12.84 -9.62 -4.81
N ALA A 132 -12.75 -9.92 -3.52
CA ALA A 132 -11.78 -9.30 -2.62
C ALA A 132 -11.18 -10.35 -1.67
N ARG A 133 -10.00 -10.03 -1.12
CA ARG A 133 -9.34 -10.85 -0.10
C ARG A 133 -9.16 -10.11 1.20
N ARG A 134 -9.05 -10.86 2.29
CA ARG A 134 -8.75 -10.33 3.62
C ARG A 134 -7.26 -10.00 3.70
N THR A 135 -6.91 -8.91 4.37
CA THR A 135 -5.51 -8.56 4.59
C THR A 135 -5.35 -7.82 5.93
N PRO A 136 -4.55 -8.35 6.87
CA PRO A 136 -4.22 -7.64 8.10
C PRO A 136 -3.38 -6.40 7.81
N GLY A 137 -3.45 -5.41 8.70
CA GLY A 137 -2.63 -4.20 8.62
C GLY A 137 -3.21 -3.10 7.74
N LEU A 138 -4.43 -3.28 7.21
CA LEU A 138 -5.15 -2.27 6.43
C LEU A 138 -6.25 -1.55 7.21
N GLU A 139 -6.50 -1.94 8.47
CA GLU A 139 -7.52 -1.31 9.31
C GLU A 139 -7.23 0.19 9.49
N ALA A 140 -5.95 0.53 9.67
CA ALA A 140 -5.51 1.92 9.78
C ALA A 140 -5.82 2.73 8.51
N ALA A 141 -5.86 2.12 7.31
CA ALA A 141 -6.20 2.86 6.08
C ALA A 141 -7.64 3.37 6.10
N VAL A 142 -8.54 2.67 6.79
CA VAL A 142 -9.94 3.08 6.96
C VAL A 142 -10.06 4.25 7.95
N ALA A 143 -9.22 4.30 8.98
CA ALA A 143 -9.22 5.36 9.98
C ALA A 143 -8.34 6.59 9.61
N ASP A 144 -7.35 6.39 8.74
CA ASP A 144 -6.37 7.39 8.34
C ASP A 144 -6.21 7.40 6.82
N HIS A 145 -7.02 8.23 6.18
CA HIS A 145 -6.94 8.54 4.76
C HIS A 145 -7.38 9.99 4.52
N SER A 146 -7.04 10.51 3.36
CA SER A 146 -7.61 11.76 2.87
C SER A 146 -7.72 11.74 1.36
N ASP A 147 -8.63 12.54 0.82
CA ASP A 147 -8.83 12.66 -0.61
C ASP A 147 -7.59 13.27 -1.28
N VAL A 148 -7.10 12.60 -2.31
CA VAL A 148 -5.99 13.07 -3.15
C VAL A 148 -6.38 12.94 -4.60
N MET A 149 -6.04 13.96 -5.39
CA MET A 149 -6.21 13.90 -6.84
C MET A 149 -5.12 13.00 -7.43
N ILE A 150 -5.54 11.90 -8.05
CA ILE A 150 -4.65 11.00 -8.77
C ILE A 150 -4.76 11.28 -10.26
N SER A 151 -3.68 11.81 -10.83
CA SER A 151 -3.61 12.10 -12.25
C SER A 151 -2.86 11.02 -13.02
N SER A 152 -3.15 10.94 -14.32
CA SER A 152 -2.32 10.25 -15.29
C SER A 152 -0.87 10.77 -15.29
N LEU A 153 0.07 9.90 -15.64
CA LEU A 153 1.48 10.23 -15.85
C LEU A 153 1.80 10.65 -17.30
N GLU A 154 0.79 10.66 -18.17
CA GLU A 154 0.86 10.99 -19.59
C GLU A 154 -0.33 11.90 -19.95
N PRO A 155 -0.46 13.09 -19.32
CA PRO A 155 -1.67 13.91 -19.40
C PRO A 155 -2.07 14.32 -20.83
N GLU A 156 -1.12 14.35 -21.76
CA GLU A 156 -1.38 14.61 -23.18
C GLU A 156 -2.11 13.47 -23.88
N ALA A 157 -1.88 12.22 -23.45
CA ALA A 157 -2.48 11.02 -24.04
C ALA A 157 -3.66 10.46 -23.21
N ASP A 158 -3.63 10.64 -21.89
CA ASP A 158 -4.67 10.24 -20.96
C ASP A 158 -4.91 11.40 -19.98
N PRO A 159 -5.97 12.21 -20.18
CA PRO A 159 -6.22 13.41 -19.37
C PRO A 159 -6.91 13.11 -18.04
N ARG A 160 -7.11 11.83 -17.69
CA ARG A 160 -7.86 11.46 -16.48
C ARG A 160 -7.18 11.94 -15.21
N ALA A 161 -8.01 12.44 -14.31
CA ALA A 161 -7.67 12.74 -12.94
C ALA A 161 -8.85 12.39 -12.04
N VAL A 162 -8.60 11.59 -11.00
CA VAL A 162 -9.65 11.05 -10.13
C VAL A 162 -9.34 11.42 -8.68
N LEU A 163 -10.26 12.13 -8.04
CA LEU A 163 -10.21 12.39 -6.59
C LEU A 163 -10.66 11.12 -5.86
N VAL A 164 -9.77 10.52 -5.09
CA VAL A 164 -10.04 9.29 -4.32
C VAL A 164 -9.40 9.35 -2.93
N PRO A 165 -9.97 8.65 -1.93
CA PRO A 165 -9.30 8.43 -0.66
C PRO A 165 -7.95 7.72 -0.85
N VAL A 166 -6.89 8.27 -0.28
CA VAL A 166 -5.57 7.65 -0.22
C VAL A 166 -5.18 7.47 1.23
N ALA A 167 -4.67 6.29 1.59
CA ALA A 167 -4.17 6.04 2.94
C ALA A 167 -3.16 7.12 3.38
N GLY A 168 -3.30 7.55 4.63
CA GLY A 168 -2.40 8.50 5.28
C GLY A 168 -1.07 7.84 5.62
N SER A 169 -0.07 8.66 5.98
CA SER A 169 1.28 8.16 6.23
C SER A 169 1.33 7.16 7.40
N ALA A 170 0.56 7.38 8.47
CA ALA A 170 0.49 6.47 9.61
C ALA A 170 -0.07 5.09 9.19
N ALA A 171 -1.16 5.07 8.41
CA ALA A 171 -1.70 3.83 7.85
C ALA A 171 -0.70 3.10 6.93
N LEU A 172 0.03 3.84 6.11
CA LEU A 172 1.02 3.26 5.20
C LEU A 172 2.20 2.63 5.96
N PHE A 173 2.67 3.25 7.05
CA PHE A 173 3.67 2.64 7.94
C PHE A 173 3.16 1.33 8.56
N VAL A 174 1.95 1.31 9.11
CA VAL A 174 1.34 0.11 9.72
C VAL A 174 1.21 -1.01 8.70
N SER A 175 0.63 -0.73 7.54
CA SER A 175 0.43 -1.75 6.49
C SER A 175 1.75 -2.34 5.99
N LYS A 176 2.80 -1.52 5.81
CA LYS A 176 4.13 -2.01 5.41
C LYS A 176 4.81 -2.82 6.51
N ALA A 177 4.66 -2.43 7.78
CA ALA A 177 5.21 -3.17 8.91
C ALA A 177 4.61 -4.59 9.01
N HIS A 178 3.27 -4.71 8.93
CA HIS A 178 2.58 -6.01 8.89
C HIS A 178 3.05 -6.88 7.71
N LYS A 179 3.08 -6.31 6.50
CA LYS A 179 3.49 -7.02 5.28
C LYS A 179 4.94 -7.52 5.36
N LEU A 180 5.87 -6.71 5.87
CA LEU A 180 7.27 -7.11 6.05
C LEU A 180 7.42 -8.17 7.14
N HIS A 181 6.74 -8.01 8.27
CA HIS A 181 6.80 -8.94 9.38
C HIS A 181 6.25 -10.33 8.98
N GLU A 182 5.11 -10.41 8.27
CA GLU A 182 4.58 -11.66 7.73
C GLU A 182 5.60 -12.34 6.80
N ARG A 183 6.19 -11.58 5.86
CA ARG A 183 7.14 -12.13 4.88
C ARG A 183 8.43 -12.62 5.52
N LEU A 184 8.90 -11.99 6.59
CA LEU A 184 10.06 -12.45 7.35
C LEU A 184 9.77 -13.74 8.11
N ARG A 185 8.59 -13.86 8.71
CA ARG A 185 8.16 -15.11 9.36
C ARG A 185 8.08 -16.27 8.37
N ASP A 186 7.60 -15.99 7.16
CA ASP A 186 7.47 -16.98 6.08
C ASP A 186 8.78 -17.27 5.34
N ALA A 187 9.81 -16.43 5.51
CA ALA A 187 11.02 -16.47 4.67
C ALA A 187 11.76 -17.81 4.73
N GLN A 188 11.67 -18.54 5.85
CA GLN A 188 12.27 -19.88 5.97
C GLN A 188 11.62 -20.89 5.00
N ALA A 189 10.30 -20.84 4.85
CA ALA A 189 9.56 -21.75 3.97
C ALA A 189 9.42 -21.19 2.54
N ARG A 190 9.42 -19.86 2.38
CA ARG A 190 9.12 -19.17 1.11
C ARG A 190 10.01 -17.93 0.94
N PRO A 191 11.32 -18.12 0.73
CA PRO A 191 12.28 -17.01 0.68
C PRO A 191 11.95 -15.99 -0.42
N SER A 192 11.36 -16.44 -1.54
CA SER A 192 10.96 -15.58 -2.65
C SER A 192 9.84 -14.58 -2.31
N ARG A 193 9.09 -14.77 -1.21
CA ARG A 193 8.09 -13.81 -0.72
C ARG A 193 8.71 -12.60 -0.05
N LEU A 194 9.96 -12.69 0.42
CA LEU A 194 10.67 -11.56 0.99
C LEU A 194 11.03 -10.60 -0.14
N LYS A 195 10.46 -9.39 -0.11
CA LYS A 195 10.71 -8.37 -1.13
C LYS A 195 11.39 -7.18 -0.47
N PRO A 196 12.68 -6.96 -0.74
CA PRO A 196 13.41 -5.80 -0.23
C PRO A 196 12.69 -4.45 -0.51
N LYS A 197 11.95 -4.36 -1.63
CA LYS A 197 11.20 -3.15 -2.02
C LYS A 197 10.21 -2.63 -0.96
N ASP A 198 9.64 -3.50 -0.12
CA ASP A 198 8.72 -3.03 0.93
C ASP A 198 9.47 -2.31 2.06
N ALA A 199 10.74 -2.64 2.29
CA ALA A 199 11.57 -1.95 3.26
C ALA A 199 12.07 -0.60 2.73
N SER A 200 12.38 -0.49 1.43
CA SER A 200 12.71 0.82 0.84
C SER A 200 11.50 1.76 0.82
N ASP A 201 10.28 1.25 0.66
CA ASP A 201 9.05 2.04 0.81
C ASP A 201 8.89 2.63 2.21
N VAL A 202 9.28 1.89 3.27
CA VAL A 202 9.31 2.42 4.64
C VAL A 202 10.34 3.54 4.77
N ILE A 203 11.55 3.37 4.22
CA ILE A 203 12.56 4.44 4.21
C ILE A 203 12.05 5.68 3.46
N ARG A 204 11.35 5.49 2.34
CA ARG A 204 10.73 6.59 1.60
C ARG A 204 9.73 7.37 2.45
N LEU A 205 8.89 6.67 3.21
CA LEU A 205 7.98 7.32 4.16
C LEU A 205 8.74 8.06 5.27
N MET A 206 9.82 7.49 5.80
CA MET A 206 10.67 8.13 6.83
C MET A 206 11.33 9.41 6.33
N GLN A 207 11.69 9.48 5.05
CA GLN A 207 12.27 10.67 4.44
C GLN A 207 11.23 11.76 4.16
N ALA A 208 9.98 11.37 3.90
CA ALA A 208 8.93 12.29 3.48
C ALA A 208 8.11 12.90 4.63
N TYR A 209 8.02 12.21 5.78
CA TYR A 209 7.12 12.60 6.88
C TYR A 209 7.86 12.69 8.21
N PRO A 210 7.71 13.78 8.99
CA PRO A 210 8.33 13.88 10.32
C PRO A 210 7.87 12.77 11.28
N PRO A 211 8.79 12.14 12.03
CA PRO A 211 8.45 11.01 12.91
C PRO A 211 7.46 11.41 14.02
N GLU A 212 7.52 12.64 14.52
CA GLU A 212 6.63 13.12 15.59
C GLU A 212 5.19 13.32 15.12
N GLN A 213 5.00 13.70 13.84
CA GLN A 213 3.67 13.78 13.25
C GLN A 213 3.06 12.39 13.10
N VAL A 214 3.85 11.45 12.57
CA VAL A 214 3.40 10.06 12.38
C VAL A 214 3.12 9.39 13.73
N GLY A 215 4.00 9.56 14.73
CA GLY A 215 3.84 9.00 16.07
C GLY A 215 2.57 9.48 16.77
N ARG A 216 2.29 10.79 16.76
CA ARG A 216 1.04 11.35 17.30
C ARG A 216 -0.18 10.80 16.58
N ARG A 217 -0.14 10.73 15.24
CA ARG A 217 -1.26 10.21 14.46
C ARG A 217 -1.52 8.73 14.73
N LEU A 218 -0.46 7.92 14.86
CA LEU A 218 -0.58 6.53 15.27
C LEU A 218 -1.21 6.40 16.67
N ARG A 219 -0.85 7.28 17.61
CA ARG A 219 -1.45 7.29 18.95
C ARG A 219 -2.95 7.55 18.88
N GLU A 220 -3.37 8.57 18.14
CA GLU A 220 -4.79 8.89 17.93
C GLU A 220 -5.55 7.68 17.38
N ILE A 221 -5.04 7.02 16.32
CA ILE A 221 -5.69 5.88 15.68
C ILE A 221 -5.62 4.63 16.56
N SER A 222 -4.66 4.52 17.47
CA SER A 222 -4.54 3.37 18.37
C SER A 222 -5.74 3.21 19.31
N ALA A 223 -6.54 4.26 19.51
CA ALA A 223 -7.77 4.23 20.28
C ALA A 223 -9.02 3.86 19.45
N ASP A 224 -8.90 3.70 18.13
CA ASP A 224 -10.02 3.34 17.26
C ASP A 224 -10.47 1.88 17.49
N ASP A 225 -11.77 1.64 17.50
CA ASP A 225 -12.35 0.31 17.79
C ASP A 225 -11.99 -0.74 16.74
N VAL A 226 -11.77 -0.34 15.49
CA VAL A 226 -11.44 -1.23 14.37
C VAL A 226 -9.94 -1.29 14.15
N ALA A 227 -9.28 -0.12 14.10
CA ALA A 227 -7.87 -0.01 13.73
C ALA A 227 -6.92 -0.14 14.92
N GLY A 228 -7.37 0.07 16.15
CA GLY A 228 -6.51 0.24 17.32
C GLY A 228 -5.54 -0.92 17.55
N GLU A 229 -6.04 -2.16 17.45
CA GLU A 229 -5.19 -3.34 17.64
C GLU A 229 -4.17 -3.50 16.51
N SER A 230 -4.61 -3.33 15.27
CA SER A 230 -3.75 -3.40 14.10
C SER A 230 -2.64 -2.33 14.14
N VAL A 231 -2.95 -1.13 14.62
CA VAL A 231 -1.96 -0.06 14.85
C VAL A 231 -0.96 -0.44 15.93
N ARG A 232 -1.40 -0.90 17.11
CA ARG A 232 -0.49 -1.31 18.19
C ARG A 232 0.47 -2.41 17.74
N GLN A 233 -0.03 -3.43 17.03
CA GLN A 233 0.81 -4.48 16.44
C GLN A 233 1.76 -3.93 15.37
N GLY A 234 1.28 -3.03 14.51
CA GLY A 234 2.12 -2.38 13.51
C GLY A 234 3.28 -1.58 14.12
N VAL A 235 3.02 -0.84 15.21
CA VAL A 235 4.04 -0.11 15.97
C VAL A 235 5.07 -1.07 16.58
N TYR A 236 4.62 -2.19 17.16
CA TYR A 236 5.53 -3.24 17.64
C TYR A 236 6.40 -3.80 16.50
N HIS A 237 5.81 -4.09 15.34
CA HIS A 237 6.55 -4.55 14.17
C HIS A 237 7.56 -3.52 13.67
N LEU A 238 7.23 -2.22 13.65
CA LEU A 238 8.17 -1.16 13.27
C LEU A 238 9.41 -1.15 14.18
N LEU A 239 9.21 -1.30 15.49
CA LEU A 239 10.32 -1.40 16.46
C LEU A 239 11.20 -2.61 16.16
N GLU A 240 10.63 -3.79 15.95
CA GLU A 240 11.40 -4.99 15.61
C GLU A 240 12.18 -4.84 14.30
N LEU A 241 11.52 -4.30 13.26
CA LEU A 241 12.04 -4.21 11.90
C LEU A 241 13.07 -3.10 11.72
N PHE A 242 12.89 -1.95 12.39
CA PHE A 242 13.65 -0.72 12.12
C PHE A 242 14.28 -0.07 13.35
N GLY A 243 14.02 -0.57 14.57
CA GLY A 243 14.53 0.03 15.81
C GLY A 243 16.03 -0.08 16.05
N ARG A 244 16.77 -0.92 15.30
CA ARG A 244 18.22 -1.06 15.43
C ARG A 244 18.90 -1.06 14.06
N ARG A 245 20.16 -0.61 14.01
CA ARG A 245 20.98 -0.52 12.78
C ARG A 245 21.10 -1.85 12.00
N ARG A 246 20.93 -2.98 12.67
CA ARG A 246 21.03 -4.34 12.10
C ARG A 246 19.71 -5.11 12.16
N SER A 247 18.59 -4.44 12.46
CA SER A 247 17.28 -5.09 12.41
C SER A 247 16.96 -5.60 11.00
N PRO A 248 16.12 -6.64 10.85
CA PRO A 248 15.84 -7.25 9.55
C PRO A 248 15.30 -6.26 8.50
N GLY A 249 14.40 -5.35 8.89
CA GLY A 249 13.87 -4.33 8.00
C GLY A 249 14.94 -3.35 7.50
N VAL A 250 15.87 -2.95 8.38
CA VAL A 250 17.01 -2.09 7.97
C VAL A 250 17.91 -2.82 6.97
N SER A 251 18.21 -4.10 7.19
CA SER A 251 19.04 -4.88 6.26
C SER A 251 18.38 -5.03 4.89
N LEU A 252 17.06 -5.28 4.85
CA LEU A 252 16.29 -5.32 3.60
C LEU A 252 16.26 -3.95 2.89
N ALA A 253 16.15 -2.87 3.65
CA ALA A 253 16.19 -1.53 3.07
C ALA A 253 17.57 -1.22 2.45
N VAL A 254 18.66 -1.63 3.10
CA VAL A 254 20.02 -1.50 2.56
C VAL A 254 20.17 -2.29 1.25
N GLU A 255 19.65 -3.52 1.20
CA GLU A 255 19.64 -4.32 -0.03
C GLU A 255 18.85 -3.64 -1.14
N ALA A 256 17.63 -3.17 -0.83
CA ALA A 256 16.72 -2.54 -1.79
C ALA A 256 17.24 -1.21 -2.34
N LEU A 257 18.00 -0.47 -1.53
CA LEU A 257 18.51 0.86 -1.85
C LEU A 257 19.99 0.84 -2.26
N ASN A 258 20.57 -0.35 -2.48
CA ASN A 258 21.95 -0.49 -2.87
C ASN A 258 22.26 0.30 -4.16
N GLY A 259 23.32 1.10 -4.13
CA GLY A 259 23.71 1.98 -5.22
C GLY A 259 22.89 3.28 -5.33
N ALA A 260 21.75 3.38 -4.64
CA ALA A 260 20.90 4.56 -4.65
C ALA A 260 21.06 5.44 -3.40
N VAL A 261 21.22 4.82 -2.23
CA VAL A 261 21.40 5.50 -0.94
C VAL A 261 22.59 4.88 -0.21
N PRO A 262 23.52 5.66 0.39
CA PRO A 262 24.60 5.10 1.18
C PRO A 262 24.09 4.23 2.33
N GLU A 263 24.64 3.02 2.47
CA GLU A 263 24.24 2.07 3.52
C GLU A 263 24.27 2.71 4.92
N ALA A 264 25.32 3.49 5.21
CA ALA A 264 25.47 4.18 6.49
C ALA A 264 24.31 5.16 6.76
N ALA A 265 23.76 5.81 5.73
CA ALA A 265 22.64 6.72 5.86
C ALA A 265 21.35 5.96 6.19
N VAL A 266 21.06 4.85 5.50
CA VAL A 266 19.89 3.99 5.79
C VAL A 266 19.97 3.45 7.22
N ARG A 267 21.14 2.93 7.62
CA ARG A 267 21.37 2.39 8.97
C ARG A 267 21.33 3.44 10.08
N ALA A 268 21.57 4.71 9.76
CA ALA A 268 21.44 5.81 10.72
C ALA A 268 19.99 6.30 10.82
N LEU A 269 19.35 6.55 9.67
CA LEU A 269 18.00 7.09 9.58
C LEU A 269 16.96 6.21 10.26
N ALA A 270 16.90 4.92 9.88
CA ALA A 270 15.81 4.03 10.32
C ALA A 270 15.65 3.94 11.85
N PRO A 271 16.70 3.63 12.65
CA PRO A 271 16.56 3.55 14.10
C PRO A 271 16.32 4.92 14.76
N ALA A 272 16.92 6.00 14.24
CA ALA A 272 16.71 7.35 14.77
C ALA A 272 15.24 7.77 14.57
N TYR A 273 14.71 7.58 13.36
CA TYR A 273 13.31 7.85 13.03
C TYR A 273 12.37 7.02 13.90
N THR A 274 12.62 5.72 14.00
CA THR A 274 11.78 4.81 14.79
C THR A 274 11.76 5.21 16.27
N THR A 275 12.89 5.66 16.82
CA THR A 275 12.96 6.15 18.21
C THR A 275 12.09 7.39 18.41
N ALA A 276 12.26 8.43 17.58
CA ALA A 276 11.48 9.65 17.67
C ALA A 276 9.97 9.42 17.45
N LEU A 277 9.61 8.52 16.53
CA LEU A 277 8.22 8.14 16.30
C LEU A 277 7.61 7.48 17.54
N LEU A 278 8.35 6.56 18.19
CA LEU A 278 7.88 5.86 19.39
C LEU A 278 7.77 6.78 20.59
N GLU A 279 8.70 7.72 20.75
CA GLU A 279 8.61 8.76 21.78
C GLU A 279 7.30 9.55 21.59
N ALA A 280 7.03 10.06 20.39
CA ALA A 280 5.81 10.79 20.10
C ALA A 280 4.52 9.94 20.20
N TYR A 281 4.60 8.63 19.95
CA TYR A 281 3.49 7.69 20.11
C TYR A 281 3.17 7.41 21.60
N ALA A 282 4.19 7.42 22.46
CA ALA A 282 4.07 7.06 23.88
C ALA A 282 3.71 8.22 24.82
N VAL A 283 3.79 9.48 24.36
CA VAL A 283 3.37 10.64 25.17
C VAL A 283 1.84 10.64 25.30
N ASP A 284 1.32 10.82 26.52
CA ASP A 284 -0.11 11.06 26.79
C ASP A 284 -0.55 12.46 26.35
#